data_AF-A0A1N6S186-F1
#
_entry.id   AF-A0A1N6S186-F1
#
_cell.length_a   1.000
_cell.length_b   1.000
_cell.length_c   1.000
_cell.angle_alpha   90.00
_cell.angle_beta   90.00
_cell.angle_gamma   90.00
#
_symmetry.space_group_name_H-M   'P 1'
#
loop_
_entity.id
_entity.type
_entity.pdbx_description
1 polymer ?
#
loop_
_entity_poly.entity_id
_entity_poly.type
_entity_poly.pdbx_seq_one_letter_code
_entity_poly.pdbx_strand_id
1 'polypeptide(L)'
;MVELKIEDLKEIFVELEKTAKEKKDILIELDSAMGDGDLGITMEKAFSAAREEAENYAGDNIGELLKKAGFAMANKAAATMGTLTATAFIRAAAAADGNNRVDYDKIVLMFEKGIEGIKERGKAEVGDKTMLDSLVPAYNALKESRDNGADLKEGMKKAVQAAENGVEQTKNMVSQFGRAHYYGEKSKGKKDPGAAAAFFFLESFSRYLN
;
A
#
# COMPACT_ATOMS: atom_id res chain seq x y z
N MET A 1 11.66 4.71 20.86
CA MET A 1 11.54 4.19 19.49
C MET A 1 10.56 3.04 19.53
N VAL A 2 9.52 3.08 18.70
CA VAL A 2 8.56 1.97 18.59
C VAL A 2 9.18 0.93 17.66
N GLU A 3 9.41 -0.29 18.18
CA GLU A 3 9.71 -1.46 17.36
C GLU A 3 8.40 -2.22 17.13
N LEU A 4 8.15 -2.69 15.92
CA LEU A 4 7.01 -3.55 15.61
C LEU A 4 7.44 -5.02 15.65
N LYS A 5 6.66 -5.84 16.34
CA LYS A 5 6.81 -7.29 16.45
C LYS A 5 5.79 -7.99 15.55
N ILE A 6 5.84 -9.32 15.53
CA ILE A 6 4.92 -10.14 14.73
C ILE A 6 3.47 -9.93 15.15
N GLU A 7 3.20 -9.81 16.45
CA GLU A 7 1.86 -9.55 16.96
C GLU A 7 1.33 -8.21 16.42
N ASP A 8 2.18 -7.19 16.37
CA ASP A 8 1.82 -5.89 15.82
C ASP A 8 1.47 -5.99 14.33
N LEU A 9 2.21 -6.80 13.56
CA LEU A 9 1.93 -7.04 12.15
C LEU A 9 0.61 -7.81 11.93
N LYS A 10 0.28 -8.76 12.81
CA LYS A 10 -1.01 -9.46 12.76
C LYS A 10 -2.17 -8.49 12.96
N GLU A 11 -2.08 -7.61 13.96
CA GLU A 11 -3.07 -6.57 14.21
C GLU A 11 -3.15 -5.55 13.06
N ILE A 12 -2.01 -5.18 12.46
CA ILE A 12 -1.99 -4.34 11.26
C ILE A 12 -2.74 -5.01 10.10
N PHE A 13 -2.57 -6.31 9.87
CA PHE A 13 -3.34 -7.00 8.83
C PHE A 13 -4.85 -7.05 9.13
N VAL A 14 -5.25 -7.11 10.39
CA VAL A 14 -6.66 -6.98 10.80
C VAL A 14 -7.20 -5.59 10.44
N GLU A 15 -6.48 -4.52 10.77
CA GLU A 15 -6.88 -3.15 10.44
C GLU A 15 -6.88 -2.87 8.92
N LEU A 16 -5.95 -3.46 8.18
CA LEU A 16 -5.90 -3.37 6.72
C LEU A 16 -7.09 -4.09 6.07
N GLU A 17 -7.45 -5.30 6.52
CA GLU A 17 -8.65 -6.00 6.04
C GLU A 17 -9.92 -5.20 6.34
N LYS A 18 -10.04 -4.68 7.56
CA LYS A 18 -11.16 -3.82 7.95
C LYS A 18 -11.27 -2.61 7.04
N THR A 19 -10.16 -1.93 6.76
CA THR A 19 -10.12 -0.78 5.86
C THR A 19 -10.50 -1.17 4.43
N ALA A 20 -10.04 -2.33 3.94
CA ALA A 20 -10.41 -2.83 2.62
C ALA A 20 -11.93 -3.04 2.49
N LYS A 21 -12.58 -3.56 3.55
CA LYS A 21 -14.04 -3.72 3.62
C LYS A 21 -14.76 -2.37 3.71
N GLU A 22 -14.31 -1.48 4.59
CA GLU A 22 -14.91 -0.15 4.79
C GLU A 22 -14.82 0.75 3.55
N LYS A 23 -13.71 0.67 2.79
CA LYS A 23 -13.47 1.50 1.61
C LYS A 23 -13.88 0.84 0.30
N LYS A 24 -14.40 -0.39 0.35
CA LYS A 24 -14.78 -1.19 -0.82
C LYS A 24 -15.64 -0.40 -1.80
N ASP A 25 -16.77 0.14 -1.35
CA ASP A 25 -17.73 0.80 -2.23
C ASP A 25 -17.18 2.09 -2.83
N ILE A 26 -16.41 2.87 -2.05
CA ILE A 26 -15.74 4.08 -2.54
C ILE A 26 -14.72 3.73 -3.62
N LEU A 27 -13.94 2.65 -3.44
CA LEU A 27 -12.96 2.21 -4.44
C LEU A 27 -13.65 1.69 -5.70
N ILE A 28 -14.79 1.00 -5.57
CA ILE A 28 -15.62 0.59 -6.72
C ILE A 28 -16.14 1.82 -7.47
N GLU A 29 -16.63 2.84 -6.76
CA GLU A 29 -17.14 4.07 -7.37
C GLU A 29 -16.03 4.82 -8.14
N LEU A 30 -14.88 5.05 -7.50
CA LEU A 30 -13.74 5.72 -8.12
C LEU A 30 -13.23 4.99 -9.36
N ASP A 31 -13.14 3.66 -9.26
CA ASP A 31 -12.68 2.82 -10.36
C ASP A 31 -13.72 2.75 -11.49
N SER A 32 -15.02 2.67 -11.18
CA SER A 32 -16.11 2.69 -12.17
C SER A 32 -16.13 3.96 -13.03
N ALA A 33 -15.58 5.07 -12.53
CA ALA A 33 -15.54 6.32 -13.27
C ALA A 33 -14.61 6.30 -14.50
N MET A 34 -13.61 5.40 -14.54
CA MET A 34 -12.58 5.29 -15.59
C MET A 34 -12.00 3.88 -15.77
N GLY A 35 -12.68 2.86 -15.25
CA GLY A 35 -12.21 1.48 -15.13
C GLY A 35 -13.38 0.51 -15.18
N ASP A 36 -13.21 -0.69 -14.61
CA ASP A 36 -14.23 -1.75 -14.56
C ASP A 36 -14.96 -1.86 -13.22
N GLY A 37 -14.57 -1.05 -12.23
CA GLY A 37 -15.27 -0.98 -10.95
C GLY A 37 -14.99 -2.19 -10.05
N ASP A 38 -13.87 -2.88 -10.25
CA ASP A 38 -13.54 -4.09 -9.50
C ASP A 38 -12.56 -3.84 -8.34
N LEU A 39 -11.97 -2.64 -8.28
CA LEU A 39 -10.85 -2.37 -7.37
C LEU A 39 -11.16 -2.67 -5.90
N GLY A 40 -12.32 -2.23 -5.40
CA GLY A 40 -12.71 -2.49 -4.01
C GLY A 40 -12.85 -3.98 -3.70
N ILE A 41 -13.39 -4.76 -4.64
CA ILE A 41 -13.52 -6.22 -4.53
C ILE A 41 -12.13 -6.87 -4.53
N THR A 42 -11.24 -6.39 -5.42
CA THR A 42 -9.86 -6.88 -5.52
C THR A 42 -9.10 -6.64 -4.23
N MET A 43 -9.20 -5.44 -3.64
CA MET A 43 -8.50 -5.10 -2.39
C MET A 43 -9.07 -5.84 -1.19
N GLU A 44 -10.39 -6.01 -1.08
CA GLU A 44 -11.02 -6.84 -0.04
C GLU A 44 -10.48 -8.28 -0.11
N LYS A 45 -10.51 -8.91 -1.28
CA LYS A 45 -9.99 -10.28 -1.45
C LYS A 45 -8.51 -10.39 -1.08
N ALA A 46 -7.70 -9.41 -1.48
CA ALA A 46 -6.28 -9.39 -1.18
C ALA A 46 -6.03 -9.33 0.33
N PHE A 47 -6.59 -8.33 1.02
CA PHE A 47 -6.30 -8.13 2.44
C PHE A 47 -7.00 -9.15 3.35
N SER A 48 -8.16 -9.71 2.96
CA SER A 48 -8.72 -10.86 3.67
C SER A 48 -7.80 -12.08 3.61
N ALA A 49 -7.22 -12.38 2.44
CA ALA A 49 -6.27 -13.48 2.29
C ALA A 49 -4.99 -13.24 3.09
N ALA A 50 -4.48 -12.01 3.09
CA ALA A 50 -3.31 -11.62 3.87
C ALA A 50 -3.55 -11.76 5.38
N ARG A 51 -4.71 -11.32 5.87
CA ARG A 51 -5.10 -11.44 7.28
C ARG A 51 -5.24 -12.90 7.71
N GLU A 52 -5.86 -13.75 6.89
CA GLU A 52 -6.01 -15.18 7.19
C GLU A 52 -4.65 -15.86 7.30
N GLU A 53 -3.71 -15.54 6.40
CA GLU A 53 -2.34 -16.05 6.47
C GLU A 53 -1.62 -15.55 7.73
N ALA A 54 -1.80 -14.27 8.09
CA ALA A 54 -1.18 -13.69 9.27
C ALA A 54 -1.70 -14.29 10.58
N GLU A 55 -3.00 -14.54 10.67
CA GLU A 55 -3.62 -15.21 11.82
C GLU A 55 -3.05 -16.61 12.04
N ASN A 56 -2.91 -17.39 10.96
CA ASN A 56 -2.41 -18.76 11.02
C ASN A 56 -0.88 -18.87 11.12
N TYR A 57 -0.15 -17.75 10.99
CA TYR A 57 1.31 -17.76 11.04
C TYR A 57 1.82 -18.01 12.47
N ALA A 58 2.51 -19.14 12.67
CA ALA A 58 3.06 -19.56 13.96
C ALA A 58 4.59 -19.38 14.09
N GLY A 59 5.25 -18.80 13.09
CA GLY A 59 6.69 -18.56 13.11
C GLY A 59 7.07 -17.25 13.78
N ASP A 60 8.39 -16.99 13.86
CA ASP A 60 8.97 -15.81 14.49
C ASP A 60 9.74 -14.91 13.49
N ASN A 61 9.53 -15.07 12.19
CA ASN A 61 10.18 -14.28 11.14
C ASN A 61 9.17 -13.35 10.43
N ILE A 62 9.33 -12.04 10.61
CA ILE A 62 8.49 -11.01 9.98
C ILE A 62 8.57 -11.08 8.45
N GLY A 63 9.77 -11.28 7.89
CA GLY A 63 9.93 -11.43 6.44
C GLY A 63 9.15 -12.63 5.90
N GLU A 64 9.18 -13.76 6.59
CA GLU A 64 8.40 -14.94 6.18
C GLU A 64 6.89 -14.67 6.23
N LEU A 65 6.39 -14.04 7.31
CA LEU A 65 4.99 -13.63 7.42
C LEU A 65 4.56 -12.75 6.24
N LEU A 66 5.30 -11.67 5.97
CA LEU A 66 4.99 -10.74 4.89
C LEU A 66 5.02 -11.41 3.52
N LYS A 67 5.98 -12.33 3.30
CA LYS A 67 6.10 -13.09 2.05
C LYS A 67 4.90 -14.01 1.84
N LYS A 68 4.48 -14.74 2.88
CA LYS A 68 3.29 -15.61 2.82
C LYS A 68 2.03 -14.79 2.57
N ALA A 69 1.83 -13.69 3.30
CA ALA A 69 0.72 -12.78 3.09
C ALA A 69 0.69 -12.23 1.65
N GLY A 70 1.84 -11.82 1.12
CA GLY A 70 1.98 -11.38 -0.27
C GLY A 70 1.61 -12.46 -1.30
N PHE A 71 2.02 -13.71 -1.09
CA PHE A 71 1.60 -14.82 -1.96
C PHE A 71 0.10 -15.12 -1.84
N ALA A 72 -0.47 -15.06 -0.63
CA ALA A 72 -1.91 -15.23 -0.43
C ALA A 72 -2.71 -14.16 -1.20
N MET A 73 -2.27 -12.89 -1.15
CA MET A 73 -2.81 -11.79 -1.95
C MET A 73 -2.76 -12.10 -3.45
N ALA A 74 -1.59 -12.47 -3.98
CA ALA A 74 -1.40 -12.76 -5.40
C ALA A 74 -2.32 -13.90 -5.89
N ASN A 75 -2.52 -14.93 -5.06
CA ASN A 75 -3.35 -16.08 -5.38
C ASN A 75 -4.85 -15.75 -5.37
N LYS A 76 -5.31 -14.89 -4.47
CA LYS A 76 -6.75 -14.58 -4.30
C LYS A 76 -7.21 -13.35 -5.10
N ALA A 77 -6.32 -12.42 -5.39
CA ALA A 77 -6.60 -11.16 -6.08
C ALA A 77 -5.76 -11.03 -7.37
N ALA A 78 -6.05 -11.87 -8.36
CA ALA A 78 -5.32 -11.97 -9.63
C ALA A 78 -5.54 -10.79 -10.61
N ALA A 79 -5.89 -9.60 -10.11
CA ALA A 79 -5.98 -8.36 -10.89
C ALA A 79 -4.69 -7.53 -10.75
N THR A 80 -4.52 -6.50 -11.59
CA THR A 80 -3.31 -5.67 -11.60
C THR A 80 -3.01 -5.09 -10.22
N MET A 81 -3.99 -4.45 -9.57
CA MET A 81 -3.79 -3.87 -8.25
C MET A 81 -3.48 -4.93 -7.18
N GLY A 82 -4.15 -6.08 -7.19
CA GLY A 82 -3.83 -7.18 -6.28
C GLY A 82 -2.42 -7.71 -6.47
N THR A 83 -1.96 -7.83 -7.73
CA THR A 83 -0.60 -8.26 -8.09
C THR A 83 0.46 -7.25 -7.66
N LEU A 84 0.22 -5.95 -7.85
CA LEU A 84 1.14 -4.89 -7.47
C LEU A 84 1.26 -4.78 -5.94
N THR A 85 0.13 -4.82 -5.23
CA THR A 85 0.11 -4.85 -3.75
C THR A 85 0.84 -6.10 -3.23
N ALA A 86 0.53 -7.29 -3.75
CA ALA A 86 1.24 -8.52 -3.40
C ALA A 86 2.76 -8.40 -3.62
N THR A 87 3.17 -7.83 -4.76
CA THR A 87 4.58 -7.59 -5.08
C THR A 87 5.25 -6.68 -4.05
N ALA A 88 4.57 -5.63 -3.62
CA ALA A 88 5.09 -4.71 -2.60
C ALA A 88 5.38 -5.45 -1.28
N PHE A 89 4.46 -6.28 -0.81
CA PHE A 89 4.65 -7.09 0.41
C PHE A 89 5.77 -8.13 0.25
N ILE A 90 5.86 -8.80 -0.90
CA ILE A 90 6.93 -9.78 -1.17
C ILE A 90 8.31 -9.11 -1.21
N ARG A 91 8.42 -7.87 -1.72
CA ARG A 91 9.70 -7.15 -1.73
C ARG A 91 10.03 -6.55 -0.37
N ALA A 92 9.05 -6.03 0.35
CA ALA A 92 9.21 -5.61 1.74
C ALA A 92 9.69 -6.76 2.64
N ALA A 93 9.15 -7.97 2.43
CA ALA A 93 9.55 -9.18 3.16
C ALA A 93 11.05 -9.44 3.12
N ALA A 94 11.70 -9.24 1.96
CA ALA A 94 13.14 -9.45 1.82
C ALA A 94 13.97 -8.49 2.69
N ALA A 95 13.47 -7.28 2.97
CA ALA A 95 14.15 -6.35 3.86
C ALA A 95 14.09 -6.78 5.33
N ALA A 96 13.02 -7.47 5.72
CA ALA A 96 12.73 -7.89 7.10
C ALA A 96 13.06 -9.37 7.39
N ASP A 97 13.58 -10.11 6.42
CA ASP A 97 13.86 -11.54 6.57
C ASP A 97 14.85 -11.81 7.72
N GLY A 98 14.56 -12.86 8.49
CA GLY A 98 15.34 -13.25 9.67
C GLY A 98 15.14 -12.36 10.90
N ASN A 99 14.23 -11.38 10.86
CA ASN A 99 13.95 -10.49 11.99
C ASN A 99 12.61 -10.83 12.63
N ASN A 100 12.58 -10.89 13.96
CA ASN A 100 11.35 -11.03 14.76
C ASN A 100 10.75 -9.68 15.21
N ARG A 101 11.45 -8.59 14.89
CA ARG A 101 11.06 -7.20 15.16
C ARG A 101 11.63 -6.29 14.08
N VAL A 102 10.94 -5.19 13.78
CA VAL A 102 11.42 -4.17 12.85
C VAL A 102 11.36 -2.80 13.52
N ASP A 103 12.46 -2.07 13.44
CA ASP A 103 12.54 -0.68 13.88
C ASP A 103 12.15 0.28 12.75
N TYR A 104 12.26 1.59 13.01
CA TYR A 104 11.88 2.60 12.04
C TYR A 104 12.76 2.58 10.77
N ASP A 105 14.06 2.34 10.91
CA ASP A 105 14.97 2.19 9.77
C ASP A 105 14.56 1.03 8.87
N LYS A 106 14.21 -0.09 9.48
CA LYS A 106 13.77 -1.27 8.78
C LYS A 106 12.42 -1.05 8.08
N ILE A 107 11.49 -0.34 8.72
CA ILE A 107 10.20 0.02 8.10
C ILE A 107 10.43 0.91 6.87
N VAL A 108 11.30 1.93 6.95
CA VAL A 108 11.62 2.77 5.78
C VAL A 108 12.21 1.94 4.64
N LEU A 109 13.12 1.01 4.94
CA LEU A 109 13.68 0.09 3.96
C LEU A 109 12.61 -0.84 3.34
N MET A 110 11.66 -1.32 4.14
CA MET A 110 10.54 -2.14 3.65
C MET A 110 9.66 -1.37 2.66
N PHE A 111 9.34 -0.10 2.94
CA PHE A 111 8.61 0.76 2.02
C PHE A 111 9.39 1.00 0.72
N GLU A 112 10.70 1.28 0.82
CA GLU A 112 11.58 1.44 -0.33
C GLU A 112 11.53 0.21 -1.24
N LYS A 113 11.75 -0.99 -0.68
CA LYS A 113 11.72 -2.24 -1.45
C LYS A 113 10.35 -2.57 -2.01
N GLY A 114 9.28 -2.29 -1.28
CA GLY A 114 7.92 -2.44 -1.78
C GLY A 114 7.66 -1.57 -3.01
N ILE A 115 8.05 -0.30 -2.96
CA ILE A 115 7.90 0.68 -4.05
C ILE A 115 8.77 0.31 -5.25
N GLU A 116 10.04 -0.07 -5.04
CA GLU A 116 10.91 -0.59 -6.11
C GLU A 116 10.24 -1.77 -6.83
N GLY A 117 9.65 -2.70 -6.07
CA GLY A 117 8.89 -3.83 -6.61
C GLY A 117 7.72 -3.42 -7.50
N ILE A 118 6.93 -2.44 -7.05
CA ILE A 118 5.80 -1.90 -7.82
C ILE A 118 6.31 -1.27 -9.12
N LYS A 119 7.36 -0.43 -9.06
CA LYS A 119 7.96 0.20 -10.25
C LYS A 119 8.50 -0.83 -11.24
N GLU A 120 9.26 -1.82 -10.75
CA GLU A 120 9.82 -2.88 -11.59
C GLU A 120 8.74 -3.68 -12.31
N ARG A 121 7.64 -3.98 -11.61
CA ARG A 121 6.53 -4.81 -12.13
C ARG A 121 5.58 -4.03 -13.02
N GLY A 122 5.19 -2.83 -12.59
CA GLY A 122 4.19 -1.98 -13.23
C GLY A 122 4.75 -1.04 -14.29
N LYS A 123 6.07 -0.79 -14.29
CA LYS A 123 6.79 0.13 -15.21
C LYS A 123 6.33 1.59 -15.17
N ALA A 124 5.50 1.95 -14.19
CA ALA A 124 5.04 3.30 -13.95
C ALA A 124 6.05 4.08 -13.08
N GLU A 125 6.03 5.39 -13.25
CA GLU A 125 6.75 6.37 -12.44
C GLU A 125 5.77 7.36 -11.78
N VAL A 126 6.30 8.26 -10.95
CA VAL A 126 5.53 9.37 -10.41
C VAL A 126 5.17 10.33 -11.55
N GLY A 127 3.90 10.73 -11.62
CA GLY A 127 3.31 11.54 -12.68
C GLY A 127 2.44 10.74 -13.65
N ASP A 128 2.52 9.40 -13.62
CA ASP A 128 1.80 8.54 -14.55
C ASP A 128 0.34 8.27 -14.16
N LYS A 129 -0.12 8.85 -13.04
CA LYS A 129 -1.46 8.71 -12.47
C LYS A 129 -1.74 7.27 -12.05
N THR A 130 -1.00 6.80 -11.04
CA THR A 130 -1.08 5.45 -10.47
C THR A 130 -0.93 5.48 -8.94
N MET A 131 -0.94 4.30 -8.30
CA MET A 131 -0.67 4.18 -6.87
C MET A 131 0.68 4.78 -6.41
N LEU A 132 1.65 4.90 -7.32
CA LEU A 132 2.95 5.50 -7.03
C LEU A 132 2.86 7.00 -6.71
N ASP A 133 1.87 7.69 -7.25
CA ASP A 133 1.64 9.12 -6.98
C ASP A 133 1.19 9.38 -5.54
N SER A 134 0.75 8.34 -4.82
CA SER A 134 0.49 8.40 -3.38
C SER A 134 1.62 7.79 -2.56
N LEU A 135 2.13 6.62 -2.97
CA LEU A 135 3.14 5.87 -2.21
C LEU A 135 4.51 6.56 -2.15
N VAL A 136 4.98 7.13 -3.26
CA VAL A 136 6.32 7.74 -3.32
C VAL A 136 6.38 9.01 -2.46
N PRO A 137 5.41 9.94 -2.53
CA PRO A 137 5.36 11.06 -1.59
C PRO A 137 5.30 10.62 -0.12
N ALA A 138 4.51 9.58 0.18
CA ALA A 138 4.40 9.04 1.52
C ALA A 138 5.74 8.50 2.04
N TYR A 139 6.43 7.69 1.24
CA TYR A 139 7.75 7.15 1.57
C TYR A 139 8.79 8.26 1.78
N ASN A 140 8.81 9.27 0.91
CA ASN A 140 9.75 10.40 1.04
C ASN A 140 9.51 11.15 2.36
N ALA A 141 8.26 11.44 2.71
CA ALA A 141 7.91 12.10 3.96
C ALA A 141 8.24 11.24 5.19
N LEU A 142 8.03 9.92 5.11
CA LEU A 142 8.39 8.97 6.17
C LEU A 142 9.91 8.97 6.40
N LYS A 143 10.69 8.84 5.32
CA LYS A 143 12.16 8.86 5.35
C LYS A 143 12.70 10.17 5.90
N GLU A 144 12.21 11.31 5.41
CA GLU A 144 12.63 12.63 5.90
C GLU A 144 12.30 12.82 7.39
N SER A 145 11.14 12.34 7.84
CA SER A 145 10.76 12.42 9.25
C SER A 145 11.71 11.62 10.13
N ARG A 146 12.08 10.41 9.70
CA ARG A 146 13.08 9.59 10.38
C ARG A 146 14.44 10.30 10.43
N ASP A 147 14.90 10.83 9.30
CA ASP A 147 16.21 11.51 9.20
C ASP A 147 16.28 12.75 10.11
N ASN A 148 15.13 13.38 10.37
CA ASN A 148 14.97 14.50 11.29
C ASN A 148 14.72 14.08 12.75
N GLY A 149 14.78 12.79 13.07
CA GLY A 149 14.65 12.27 14.45
C GLY A 149 13.22 12.20 14.99
N ALA A 150 12.20 12.31 14.14
CA ALA A 150 10.82 12.06 14.54
C ALA A 150 10.62 10.58 14.88
N ASP A 151 9.63 10.27 15.71
CA ASP A 151 9.24 8.87 15.93
C ASP A 151 8.40 8.32 14.77
N LEU A 152 8.20 6.99 14.74
CA LEU A 152 7.43 6.31 13.70
C LEU A 152 5.99 6.82 13.59
N LYS A 153 5.36 7.17 14.72
CA LYS A 153 3.97 7.62 14.77
C LYS A 153 3.82 8.99 14.10
N GLU A 154 4.71 9.92 14.42
CA GLU A 154 4.76 11.23 13.77
C GLU A 154 5.13 11.10 12.28
N GLY A 155 6.11 10.25 11.96
CA GLY A 155 6.50 9.98 10.58
C GLY A 155 5.37 9.43 9.71
N MET A 156 4.61 8.46 10.24
CA MET A 156 3.46 7.91 9.53
C MET A 156 2.32 8.91 9.37
N LYS A 157 2.11 9.84 10.31
CA LYS A 157 1.16 10.96 10.11
C LYS A 157 1.56 11.84 8.93
N LYS A 158 2.84 12.21 8.85
CA LYS A 158 3.37 13.00 7.73
C LYS A 158 3.30 12.22 6.41
N ALA A 159 3.59 10.92 6.44
CA ALA A 159 3.45 10.04 5.28
C ALA A 159 2.01 9.99 4.76
N VAL A 160 1.02 9.85 5.64
CA VAL A 160 -0.41 9.86 5.27
C VAL A 160 -0.82 11.20 4.67
N GLN A 161 -0.38 12.33 5.23
CA GLN A 161 -0.68 13.65 4.65
C GLN A 161 -0.07 13.81 3.25
N ALA A 162 1.17 13.35 3.05
CA ALA A 162 1.82 13.37 1.75
C ALA A 162 1.11 12.44 0.75
N ALA A 163 0.66 11.27 1.20
CA ALA A 163 -0.12 10.32 0.42
C ALA A 163 -1.43 10.94 -0.07
N GLU A 164 -2.18 11.59 0.82
CA GLU A 164 -3.45 12.28 0.52
C GLU A 164 -3.25 13.39 -0.52
N ASN A 165 -2.22 14.22 -0.31
CA ASN A 165 -1.84 15.25 -1.26
C ASN A 165 -1.50 14.65 -2.63
N GLY A 166 -0.78 13.52 -2.64
CA GLY A 166 -0.47 12.75 -3.83
C GLY A 166 -1.72 12.28 -4.59
N VAL A 167 -2.70 11.70 -3.88
CA VAL A 167 -4.01 11.36 -4.46
C VAL A 167 -4.64 12.59 -5.10
N GLU A 168 -4.57 13.74 -4.44
CA GLU A 168 -5.25 14.91 -4.96
C GLU A 168 -4.56 15.51 -6.19
N GLN A 169 -3.23 15.43 -6.26
CA GLN A 169 -2.48 15.80 -7.46
C GLN A 169 -2.80 14.93 -8.68
N THR A 170 -3.26 13.68 -8.48
CA THR A 170 -3.64 12.83 -9.62
C THR A 170 -4.76 13.43 -10.47
N LYS A 171 -5.61 14.32 -9.93
CA LYS A 171 -6.62 15.05 -10.71
C LYS A 171 -6.01 15.89 -11.83
N ASN A 172 -4.77 16.35 -11.68
CA ASN A 172 -4.10 17.19 -12.67
C ASN A 172 -3.38 16.38 -13.77
N MET A 173 -3.36 15.04 -13.64
CA MET A 173 -2.60 14.14 -14.50
C MET A 173 -3.50 13.45 -15.53
N VAL A 174 -2.88 13.11 -16.67
CA VAL A 174 -3.46 12.25 -17.71
C VAL A 174 -2.90 10.85 -17.53
N SER A 175 -3.78 9.86 -17.45
CA SER A 175 -3.40 8.47 -17.18
C SER A 175 -2.52 7.87 -18.28
N GLN A 176 -1.37 7.32 -17.89
CA GLN A 176 -0.48 6.59 -18.79
C GLN A 176 -0.63 5.07 -18.68
N PHE A 177 -1.29 4.58 -17.62
CA PHE A 177 -1.42 3.15 -17.31
C PHE A 177 -2.84 2.73 -16.95
N GLY A 178 -3.06 1.42 -16.95
CA GLY A 178 -4.34 0.82 -16.57
C GLY A 178 -5.48 1.17 -17.51
N ARG A 179 -6.72 0.90 -17.07
CA ARG A 179 -7.92 1.14 -17.89
C ARG A 179 -8.18 2.64 -18.12
N ALA A 180 -7.79 3.48 -17.17
CA ALA A 180 -7.95 4.93 -17.26
C ALA A 180 -7.15 5.54 -18.43
N HIS A 181 -6.05 4.91 -18.86
CA HIS A 181 -5.27 5.34 -20.03
C HIS A 181 -6.12 5.45 -21.31
N TYR A 182 -7.08 4.53 -21.52
CA TYR A 182 -7.93 4.52 -22.71
C TYR A 182 -8.85 5.75 -22.82
N TYR A 183 -9.02 6.50 -21.73
CA TYR A 183 -9.81 7.73 -21.69
C TYR A 183 -9.00 8.99 -22.05
N GLY A 184 -7.67 8.89 -22.17
CA GLY A 184 -6.79 10.01 -22.53
C GLY A 184 -7.05 11.24 -21.65
N GLU A 185 -7.18 12.42 -22.25
CA GLU A 185 -7.47 13.69 -21.55
C GLU A 185 -8.71 13.64 -20.65
N LYS A 186 -9.69 12.78 -20.93
CA LYS A 186 -10.88 12.62 -20.08
C LYS A 186 -10.57 11.98 -18.72
N SER A 187 -9.36 11.44 -18.54
CA SER A 187 -8.89 10.95 -17.25
C SER A 187 -8.49 12.08 -16.28
N LYS A 188 -8.24 13.28 -16.80
CA LYS A 188 -7.96 14.48 -16.00
C LYS A 188 -9.22 14.95 -15.27
N GLY A 189 -9.03 15.57 -14.12
CA GLY A 189 -10.10 16.06 -13.22
C GLY A 189 -10.63 15.01 -12.24
N LYS A 190 -10.23 13.74 -12.37
CA LYS A 190 -10.66 12.63 -11.51
C LYS A 190 -9.49 12.08 -10.70
N LYS A 191 -9.75 11.65 -9.46
CA LYS A 191 -8.74 10.97 -8.63
C LYS A 191 -8.39 9.61 -9.24
N ASP A 192 -7.12 9.21 -9.13
CA ASP A 192 -6.73 7.84 -9.44
C ASP A 192 -7.22 6.88 -8.35
N PRO A 193 -7.95 5.81 -8.70
CA PRO A 193 -8.44 4.84 -7.71
C PRO A 193 -7.30 4.06 -7.05
N GLY A 194 -6.20 3.79 -7.75
CA GLY A 194 -5.02 3.10 -7.19
C GLY A 194 -4.28 3.94 -6.15
N ALA A 195 -4.09 5.23 -6.42
CA ALA A 195 -3.55 6.20 -5.48
C ALA A 195 -4.45 6.33 -4.23
N ALA A 196 -5.77 6.40 -4.42
CA ALA A 196 -6.72 6.45 -3.30
C ALA A 196 -6.63 5.19 -2.41
N ALA A 197 -6.54 4.00 -3.03
CA ALA A 197 -6.35 2.75 -2.30
C ALA A 197 -5.05 2.77 -1.46
N ALA A 198 -3.92 3.17 -2.06
CA ALA A 198 -2.65 3.27 -1.34
C ALA A 198 -2.72 4.23 -0.14
N PHE A 199 -3.36 5.39 -0.31
CA PHE A 199 -3.62 6.34 0.77
C PHE A 199 -4.43 5.70 1.92
N PHE A 200 -5.55 5.02 1.61
CA PHE A 200 -6.37 4.40 2.65
C PHE A 200 -5.62 3.34 3.46
N PHE A 201 -4.76 2.53 2.83
CA PHE A 201 -3.98 1.52 3.55
C PHE A 201 -2.83 2.13 4.37
N LEU A 202 -2.23 3.24 3.91
CA LEU A 202 -1.31 4.03 4.71
C LEU A 202 -2.00 4.66 5.93
N GLU A 203 -3.21 5.19 5.75
CA GLU A 203 -4.01 5.74 6.84
C GLU A 203 -4.35 4.66 7.87
N SER A 204 -4.72 3.46 7.41
CA SER A 204 -4.96 2.29 8.27
C SER A 204 -3.74 1.95 9.13
N PHE A 205 -2.56 1.86 8.51
CA PHE A 205 -1.34 1.59 9.27
C PHE A 205 -1.03 2.71 10.27
N SER A 206 -1.18 3.97 9.87
CA SER A 206 -1.01 5.11 10.78
C SER A 206 -1.99 5.03 11.95
N ARG A 207 -3.26 4.65 11.71
CA ARG A 207 -4.29 4.50 12.75
C ARG A 207 -3.92 3.47 13.81
N TYR A 208 -3.35 2.33 13.39
CA TYR A 208 -2.87 1.30 14.32
C TYR A 208 -1.79 1.84 15.29
N LEU A 209 -0.91 2.72 14.81
CA LEU A 209 0.13 3.34 15.64
C LEU A 209 -0.39 4.42 16.60
N ASN A 210 -1.67 4.82 16.48
CA ASN A 210 -2.24 5.98 17.18
C ASN A 210 -3.02 5.64 18.45
#